data_AF-A0A914URX2-F1
#
_entry.id   AF-A0A914URX2-F1
#
_cell.length_a   1.000
_cell.length_b   1.000
_cell.length_c   1.000
_cell.angle_alpha   90.00
_cell.angle_beta   90.00
_cell.angle_gamma   90.00
#
_symmetry.space_group_name_H-M   'P 1'
#
loop_
_entity.id
_entity.type
_entity.pdbx_description
1 polymer ?
#
loop_
_entity_poly.entity_id
_entity_poly.type
_entity_poly.pdbx_seq_one_letter_code
_entity_poly.pdbx_strand_id
1 'polypeptide(L)'
;MDWVDKRLMMTFVAGSDDGEHDAGWIEGVAILISVVVVVLVTALNDYTKERQFRGLQAKIETEHKFSVIRGGTPIQIIVSELVVGDVAQIKYGDLLPADGVLIASNDLKIDESSLTGESDQIKKSPDRDPMLLSGTHVMEGSGKMLVTAVGVNSQTGIIMTLLGAAKTAVEEERKAAKRE
;
A
#
# COMPACT_ATOMS: atom_id res chain seq x y z
N MET A 1 -20.40 -75.01 25.46
CA MET A 1 -20.37 -74.24 24.21
C MET A 1 -20.76 -75.18 23.09
N ASP A 2 -22.02 -75.13 22.69
CA ASP A 2 -22.65 -76.14 21.84
C ASP A 2 -22.36 -75.89 20.34
N TRP A 3 -22.40 -76.94 19.52
CA TRP A 3 -22.10 -76.87 18.08
C TRP A 3 -23.08 -75.99 17.28
N VAL A 4 -24.28 -75.79 17.83
CA VAL A 4 -25.31 -74.89 17.29
C VAL A 4 -24.88 -73.43 17.36
N ASP A 5 -24.15 -73.05 18.42
CA ASP A 5 -23.70 -71.68 18.68
C ASP A 5 -22.57 -71.26 17.72
N LYS A 6 -21.67 -72.20 17.40
CA LYS A 6 -20.64 -71.98 16.37
C LYS A 6 -21.23 -71.81 14.97
N ARG A 7 -22.33 -72.50 14.65
CA ARG A 7 -23.00 -72.38 13.36
C ARG A 7 -23.75 -71.05 13.22
N LEU A 8 -24.34 -70.56 14.32
CA LEU A 8 -24.99 -69.25 14.37
C LEU A 8 -24.00 -68.10 14.21
N MET A 9 -22.83 -68.17 14.86
CA MET A 9 -21.76 -67.19 14.66
C MET A 9 -21.20 -67.18 13.23
N MET A 10 -21.05 -68.36 12.60
CA MET A 10 -20.53 -68.45 11.23
C MET A 10 -21.51 -67.88 10.19
N THR A 11 -22.83 -67.99 10.43
CA THR A 11 -23.85 -67.35 9.58
C THR A 11 -24.00 -65.84 9.80
N PHE A 12 -23.70 -65.32 10.99
CA PHE A 12 -23.72 -63.88 11.24
C PHE A 12 -22.49 -63.16 10.66
N VAL A 13 -21.34 -63.82 10.60
CA VAL A 13 -20.12 -63.23 10.03
C VAL A 13 -20.14 -63.26 8.49
N ALA A 14 -20.82 -64.22 7.87
CA ALA A 14 -20.91 -64.31 6.41
C ALA A 14 -21.93 -63.33 5.76
N GLY A 15 -22.64 -62.52 6.54
CA GLY A 15 -23.70 -61.62 6.07
C GLY A 15 -23.33 -60.13 5.98
N SER A 16 -22.08 -59.75 6.21
CA SER A 16 -21.68 -58.34 6.31
C SER A 16 -20.58 -57.90 5.34
N ASP A 17 -20.13 -58.75 4.42
CA ASP A 17 -18.92 -58.50 3.62
C ASP A 17 -19.18 -58.09 2.16
N ASP A 18 -20.42 -57.69 1.83
CA ASP A 18 -20.80 -57.26 0.47
C ASP A 18 -21.00 -55.72 0.35
N GLY A 19 -20.59 -54.93 1.35
CA GLY A 19 -20.80 -53.47 1.39
C GLY A 19 -19.55 -52.60 1.45
N GLU A 20 -18.36 -53.18 1.63
CA GLU A 20 -17.16 -52.41 2.02
C GLU A 20 -16.35 -51.90 0.82
N HIS A 21 -16.49 -52.52 -0.36
CA HIS A 21 -15.80 -52.09 -1.58
C HIS A 21 -16.53 -50.99 -2.38
N ASP A 22 -17.86 -50.89 -2.26
CA ASP A 22 -18.66 -49.86 -2.94
C ASP A 22 -18.69 -48.52 -2.18
N ALA A 23 -18.12 -48.44 -0.97
CA ALA A 23 -18.04 -47.24 -0.17
C ALA A 23 -16.68 -46.52 -0.21
N GLY A 24 -15.61 -47.18 -0.67
CA GLY A 24 -14.26 -46.59 -0.67
C GLY A 24 -14.10 -45.39 -1.62
N TRP A 25 -14.79 -45.39 -2.76
CA TRP A 25 -14.80 -44.24 -3.66
C TRP A 25 -15.55 -43.04 -3.06
N ILE A 26 -16.55 -43.31 -2.20
CA ILE A 26 -17.34 -42.30 -1.51
C ILE A 26 -16.47 -41.56 -0.50
N GLU A 27 -15.57 -42.27 0.20
CA GLU A 27 -14.60 -41.66 1.12
C GLU A 27 -13.63 -40.72 0.38
N GLY A 28 -13.09 -41.13 -0.77
CA GLY A 28 -12.23 -40.29 -1.60
C GLY A 28 -12.95 -39.05 -2.14
N VAL A 29 -14.19 -39.21 -2.59
CA VAL A 29 -15.04 -38.09 -3.07
C VAL A 29 -15.36 -37.14 -1.92
N ALA A 30 -15.62 -37.64 -0.71
CA ALA A 30 -15.89 -36.81 0.47
C ALA A 30 -14.69 -35.92 0.84
N ILE A 31 -13.47 -36.46 0.80
CA ILE A 31 -12.24 -35.69 1.05
C ILE A 31 -12.03 -34.63 -0.03
N LEU A 32 -12.24 -34.98 -1.31
CA LEU A 32 -12.06 -34.06 -2.43
C LEU A 32 -13.06 -32.89 -2.34
N ILE A 33 -14.32 -33.16 -2.05
CA ILE A 33 -15.35 -32.13 -1.85
C ILE A 33 -14.98 -31.22 -0.67
N SER A 34 -14.53 -31.79 0.45
CA SER A 34 -14.10 -31.02 1.63
C SER A 34 -12.97 -30.03 1.30
N VAL A 35 -11.92 -30.49 0.61
CA VAL A 35 -10.80 -29.64 0.19
C VAL A 35 -11.26 -28.54 -0.77
N VAL A 36 -12.10 -28.88 -1.76
CA VAL A 36 -12.62 -27.90 -2.72
C VAL A 36 -13.42 -26.80 -2.02
N VAL A 37 -14.28 -27.17 -1.07
CA VAL A 37 -15.08 -26.21 -0.28
C VAL A 37 -14.16 -25.31 0.56
N VAL A 38 -13.16 -25.88 1.25
CA VAL A 38 -12.20 -25.09 2.06
C VAL A 38 -11.40 -24.11 1.20
N VAL A 39 -10.93 -24.54 0.03
CA VAL A 39 -10.18 -23.67 -0.90
C VAL A 39 -11.07 -22.57 -1.46
N LEU A 40 -12.31 -22.87 -1.83
CA LEU A 40 -13.28 -21.87 -2.30
C LEU A 40 -13.61 -20.83 -1.22
N VAL A 41 -13.87 -21.27 0.00
CA VAL A 41 -14.15 -20.36 1.13
C VAL A 41 -12.92 -19.50 1.45
N THR A 42 -11.73 -20.09 1.43
CA THR A 42 -10.47 -19.34 1.64
C THR A 42 -10.25 -18.31 0.52
N ALA A 43 -10.40 -18.70 -0.74
CA ALA A 43 -10.25 -17.81 -1.89
C ALA A 43 -11.28 -16.68 -1.91
N LEU A 44 -12.54 -16.96 -1.58
CA LEU A 44 -13.59 -15.94 -1.46
C LEU A 44 -13.32 -14.98 -0.29
N ASN A 45 -12.85 -15.49 0.85
CA ASN A 45 -12.47 -14.67 1.98
C ASN A 45 -11.28 -13.78 1.66
N ASP A 46 -10.25 -14.32 1.02
CA ASP A 46 -9.07 -13.54 0.64
C ASP A 46 -9.39 -12.53 -0.46
N TYR A 47 -10.24 -12.88 -1.43
CA TYR A 47 -10.75 -11.93 -2.43
C TYR A 47 -11.55 -10.80 -1.79
N THR A 48 -12.38 -11.11 -0.78
CA THR A 48 -13.18 -10.10 -0.06
C THR A 48 -12.28 -9.18 0.76
N LYS A 49 -11.26 -9.72 1.44
CA LYS A 49 -10.24 -8.93 2.15
C LYS A 49 -9.48 -8.02 1.18
N GLU A 50 -9.02 -8.55 0.05
CA GLU A 50 -8.29 -7.78 -0.96
C GLU A 50 -9.15 -6.64 -1.53
N ARG A 51 -10.45 -6.88 -1.74
CA ARG A 51 -11.38 -5.83 -2.17
C ARG A 51 -11.57 -4.73 -1.13
N GLN A 52 -11.59 -5.08 0.16
CA GLN A 52 -11.68 -4.11 1.25
C GLN A 52 -10.39 -3.27 1.37
N PHE A 53 -9.22 -3.87 1.15
CA PHE A 53 -7.96 -3.14 1.07
C PHE A 53 -7.90 -2.21 -0.15
N ARG A 54 -8.40 -2.64 -1.31
CA ARG A 54 -8.46 -1.80 -2.52
C ARG A 54 -9.42 -0.62 -2.36
N GLY A 55 -10.53 -0.78 -1.63
CA GLY A 55 -11.46 0.30 -1.31
C GLY A 55 -10.86 1.34 -0.37
N LEU A 56 -10.04 0.92 0.59
CA LEU A 56 -9.29 1.82 1.47
C LEU A 56 -8.14 2.51 0.71
N GLN A 57 -7.40 1.81 -0.13
CA GLN A 57 -6.35 2.39 -0.97
C GLN A 57 -6.89 3.40 -1.98
N ALA A 58 -8.02 3.10 -2.63
CA ALA A 58 -8.69 4.06 -3.51
C ALA A 58 -9.14 5.31 -2.75
N LYS A 59 -9.60 5.17 -1.50
CA LYS A 59 -9.98 6.32 -0.68
C LYS A 59 -8.76 7.14 -0.23
N ILE A 60 -7.62 6.49 0.03
CA ILE A 60 -6.36 7.14 0.43
C ILE A 60 -5.68 7.84 -0.76
N GLU A 61 -5.68 7.24 -1.96
CA GLU A 61 -5.16 7.87 -3.18
C GLU A 61 -6.00 9.08 -3.65
N THR A 62 -7.29 9.13 -3.29
CA THR A 62 -8.19 10.23 -3.70
C THR A 62 -8.29 11.36 -2.68
N GLU A 63 -7.73 11.22 -1.46
CA GLU A 63 -7.98 12.15 -0.34
C GLU A 63 -6.83 13.10 -0.01
N HIS A 64 -5.65 12.97 -0.61
CA HIS A 64 -4.60 13.98 -0.44
C HIS A 64 -4.93 15.22 -1.28
N LYS A 65 -5.82 16.05 -0.71
CA LYS A 65 -6.18 17.36 -1.22
C LYS A 65 -5.21 18.41 -0.68
N PHE A 66 -4.75 19.29 -1.56
CA PHE A 66 -3.92 20.42 -1.21
C PHE A 66 -4.64 21.73 -1.54
N SER A 67 -4.44 22.76 -0.71
CA SER A 67 -5.07 24.06 -0.90
C SER A 67 -4.23 24.90 -1.86
N VAL A 68 -4.81 25.35 -2.97
CA VAL A 68 -4.16 26.26 -3.93
C VAL A 68 -5.01 27.49 -4.16
N ILE A 69 -4.41 28.58 -4.63
CA ILE A 69 -5.09 29.84 -4.94
C ILE A 69 -5.13 29.99 -6.46
N ARG A 70 -6.31 29.78 -7.05
CA ARG A 70 -6.57 30.02 -8.48
C ARG A 70 -7.67 31.07 -8.61
N GLY A 71 -7.48 32.08 -9.46
CA GLY A 71 -8.44 33.18 -9.61
C GLY A 71 -8.67 34.01 -8.33
N GLY A 72 -7.66 34.09 -7.46
CA GLY A 72 -7.73 34.83 -6.19
C GLY A 72 -8.48 34.14 -5.06
N THR A 73 -9.07 32.96 -5.30
CA THR A 73 -9.84 32.21 -4.29
C THR A 73 -9.10 30.92 -3.90
N PRO A 74 -9.02 30.57 -2.61
CA PRO A 74 -8.48 29.29 -2.18
C PRO A 74 -9.44 28.15 -2.57
N ILE A 75 -8.94 27.18 -3.32
CA ILE A 75 -9.63 25.96 -3.73
C ILE A 75 -8.82 24.73 -3.30
N GLN A 76 -9.51 23.63 -2.99
CA GLN A 76 -8.84 22.36 -2.71
C GLN A 76 -8.80 21.53 -3.99
N ILE A 77 -7.60 21.16 -4.43
CA ILE A 77 -7.37 20.27 -5.58
C ILE A 77 -6.69 18.99 -5.11
N ILE A 78 -6.79 17.94 -5.91
CA ILE A 78 -6.05 16.71 -5.65
C ILE A 78 -4.57 16.98 -5.95
N VAL A 79 -3.65 16.41 -5.17
CA VAL A 79 -2.19 16.58 -5.39
C VAL A 79 -1.75 16.20 -6.80
N SER A 80 -2.41 15.24 -7.46
CA SER A 80 -2.15 14.85 -8.85
C SER A 80 -2.51 15.93 -9.89
N GLU A 81 -3.35 16.91 -9.54
CA GLU A 81 -3.74 18.03 -10.39
C GLU A 81 -2.89 19.29 -10.15
N LEU A 82 -1.90 19.20 -9.26
CA LEU A 82 -0.99 20.30 -8.95
C LEU A 82 -0.01 20.50 -10.10
N VAL A 83 0.12 21.74 -10.57
CA VAL A 83 1.00 22.09 -11.69
C VAL A 83 1.97 23.21 -11.32
N VAL A 84 3.04 23.30 -12.09
CA VAL A 84 4.02 24.40 -11.97
C VAL A 84 3.32 25.74 -12.23
N GLY A 85 3.62 26.73 -11.39
CA GLY A 85 3.00 28.05 -11.44
C GLY A 85 1.75 28.21 -10.56
N ASP A 86 1.25 27.13 -9.95
CA ASP A 86 0.20 27.24 -8.93
C ASP A 86 0.73 27.95 -7.67
N VAL A 87 -0.13 28.74 -7.03
CA VAL A 87 0.17 29.30 -5.70
C VAL A 87 -0.46 28.39 -4.65
N ALA A 88 0.37 27.60 -3.97
CA ALA A 88 -0.07 26.67 -2.95
C ALA A 88 -0.13 27.36 -1.57
N GLN A 89 -1.20 27.13 -0.83
CA GLN A 89 -1.37 27.64 0.53
C GLN A 89 -0.97 26.56 1.53
N ILE A 90 0.03 26.89 2.35
CA ILE A 90 0.67 25.99 3.29
C ILE A 90 0.13 26.24 4.69
N LYS A 91 -0.21 25.17 5.39
CA LYS A 91 -0.69 25.18 6.77
C LYS A 91 0.12 24.22 7.64
N TYR A 92 0.01 24.42 8.95
CA TYR A 92 0.54 23.50 9.95
C TYR A 92 0.05 22.06 9.70
N GLY A 93 0.98 21.11 9.75
CA GLY A 93 0.72 19.69 9.55
C GLY A 93 0.67 19.24 8.08
N ASP A 94 0.78 20.16 7.12
CA ASP A 94 0.81 19.80 5.71
C ASP A 94 2.11 19.05 5.36
N LEU A 95 1.99 18.02 4.53
CA LEU A 95 3.11 17.43 3.80
C LEU A 95 3.23 18.13 2.45
N LEU A 96 4.39 18.71 2.16
CA LEU A 96 4.60 19.45 0.91
C LEU A 96 4.61 18.49 -0.29
N PRO A 97 3.65 18.59 -1.24
CA PRO A 97 3.54 17.65 -2.36
C PRO A 97 4.52 17.95 -3.50
N ALA A 98 5.08 19.16 -3.54
CA ALA A 98 5.87 19.70 -4.64
C ALA A 98 6.91 20.69 -4.12
N ASP A 99 7.94 20.92 -4.92
CA ASP A 99 8.92 21.95 -4.62
C ASP A 99 8.37 23.32 -4.97
N GLY A 100 8.79 24.33 -4.23
CA GLY A 100 8.35 25.69 -4.46
C GLY A 100 9.18 26.77 -3.80
N VAL A 101 8.85 28.01 -4.15
CA VAL A 101 9.45 29.21 -3.58
C VAL A 101 8.41 29.93 -2.74
N LEU A 102 8.75 30.22 -1.49
CA LEU A 102 7.94 30.89 -0.51
C LEU A 102 7.71 32.35 -0.93
N ILE A 103 6.46 32.71 -1.18
CA ILE A 103 6.03 34.08 -1.52
C ILE A 103 5.70 34.86 -0.24
N ALA A 104 5.08 34.19 0.74
CA ALA A 104 4.69 34.79 2.00
C ALA A 104 4.76 33.75 3.12
N SER A 105 5.22 34.17 4.30
CA SER A 105 5.37 33.29 5.46
C SER A 105 4.90 33.97 6.73
N ASN A 106 4.35 33.18 7.65
CA ASN A 106 4.03 33.60 9.01
C ASN A 106 4.60 32.54 9.98
N ASP A 107 5.78 32.82 10.53
CA ASP A 107 6.56 31.94 11.41
C ASP A 107 6.65 30.48 10.92
N LEU A 108 6.96 30.31 9.63
CA LEU A 108 7.00 29.00 8.99
C LEU A 108 8.25 28.21 9.45
N LYS A 109 8.02 27.04 10.05
CA LYS A 109 9.07 26.07 10.37
C LYS A 109 8.76 24.73 9.72
N ILE A 110 9.79 24.13 9.15
CA ILE A 110 9.67 22.89 8.39
C ILE A 110 10.67 21.87 8.92
N ASP A 111 10.24 20.62 8.96
CA ASP A 111 11.09 19.47 9.22
C ASP A 111 11.62 18.92 7.90
N GLU A 112 12.93 19.07 7.70
CA GLU A 112 13.66 18.57 6.53
C GLU A 112 14.37 17.24 6.80
N SER A 113 14.15 16.61 7.96
CA SER A 113 14.79 15.34 8.35
C SER A 113 14.56 14.22 7.35
N SER A 114 13.43 14.25 6.63
CA SER A 114 13.10 13.28 5.58
C SER A 114 14.03 13.38 4.36
N LEU A 115 14.63 14.54 4.11
CA LEU A 115 15.54 14.78 2.98
C LEU A 115 17.01 14.86 3.40
N THR A 116 17.31 15.59 4.48
CA THR A 116 18.69 15.86 4.92
C THR A 116 19.18 14.90 5.99
N GLY A 117 18.26 14.24 6.71
CA GLY A 117 18.59 13.42 7.88
C GLY A 117 18.89 14.23 9.15
N GLU A 118 18.75 15.56 9.11
CA GLU A 118 18.93 16.43 10.27
C GLU A 118 17.57 16.68 10.94
N SER A 119 17.44 16.40 12.24
CA SER A 119 16.17 16.51 12.98
C SER A 119 15.78 17.95 13.37
N ASP A 120 16.59 18.94 13.05
CA ASP A 120 16.34 20.32 13.47
C ASP A 120 15.30 21.00 12.59
N GLN A 121 14.35 21.69 13.23
CA GLN A 121 13.34 22.47 12.52
C GLN A 121 13.96 23.72 11.90
N ILE A 122 13.84 23.86 10.59
CA ILE A 122 14.41 24.97 9.84
C ILE A 122 13.35 26.07 9.67
N LYS A 123 13.69 27.28 10.11
CA LYS A 123 12.87 28.47 9.88
C LYS A 123 13.02 28.93 8.43
N LYS A 124 11.90 29.01 7.72
CA LYS A 124 11.84 29.48 6.33
C LYS A 124 11.29 30.89 6.28
N SER A 125 11.95 31.75 5.50
CA SER A 125 11.49 33.11 5.24
C SER A 125 11.80 33.51 3.79
N PRO A 126 10.96 34.35 3.16
CA PRO A 126 11.18 34.82 1.80
C PRO A 126 12.57 35.45 1.58
N ASP A 127 13.13 36.10 2.60
CA ASP A 127 14.38 36.85 2.49
C ASP A 127 15.66 36.03 2.74
N ARG A 128 15.56 34.93 3.52
CA ARG A 128 16.74 34.15 3.95
C ARG A 128 16.80 32.79 3.29
N ASP A 129 15.70 32.06 3.33
CA ASP A 129 15.60 30.71 2.79
C ASP A 129 14.17 30.49 2.28
N PRO A 130 13.90 30.93 1.04
CA PRO A 130 12.57 30.85 0.46
C PRO A 130 12.28 29.48 -0.14
N MET A 131 13.24 28.55 -0.18
CA MET A 131 13.04 27.29 -0.89
C MET A 131 12.35 26.26 -0.02
N LEU A 132 11.32 25.65 -0.59
CA LEU A 132 10.52 24.60 0.01
C LEU A 132 10.64 23.33 -0.81
N LEU A 133 10.89 22.22 -0.13
CA LEU A 133 11.17 20.93 -0.75
C LEU A 133 10.00 19.98 -0.56
N SER A 134 9.68 19.21 -1.59
CA SER A 134 8.66 18.17 -1.53
C SER A 134 9.04 17.09 -0.50
N GLY A 135 8.05 16.46 0.12
CA GLY A 135 8.30 15.43 1.14
C GLY A 135 8.72 15.96 2.51
N THR A 136 8.77 17.28 2.71
CA THR A 136 9.02 17.90 4.02
C THR A 136 7.72 18.23 4.75
N HIS A 137 7.76 18.23 6.07
CA HIS A 137 6.58 18.44 6.92
C HIS A 137 6.56 19.83 7.56
N VAL A 138 5.41 20.48 7.51
CA VAL A 138 5.23 21.80 8.12
C VAL A 138 4.96 21.64 9.61
N MET A 139 5.94 22.02 10.43
CA MET A 139 5.90 21.85 11.87
C MET A 139 5.30 23.04 12.59
N GLU A 140 5.42 24.26 12.06
CA GLU A 140 4.81 25.45 12.64
C GLU A 140 4.50 26.49 11.56
N GLY A 141 3.54 27.37 11.86
CA GLY A 141 3.23 28.52 11.03
C GLY A 141 2.35 28.23 9.81
N SER A 142 2.34 29.18 8.89
CA SER A 142 1.61 29.08 7.62
C SER A 142 2.28 29.94 6.55
N GLY A 143 1.95 29.70 5.28
CA GLY A 143 2.55 30.44 4.19
C GLY A 143 1.85 30.26 2.86
N LYS A 144 2.41 30.91 1.84
CA LYS A 144 2.06 30.72 0.44
C LYS A 144 3.33 30.47 -0.34
N MET A 145 3.32 29.46 -1.20
CA MET A 145 4.43 29.15 -2.08
C MET A 145 4.00 29.14 -3.53
N LEU A 146 4.93 29.47 -4.41
CA LEU A 146 4.83 29.25 -5.85
C LEU A 146 5.40 27.88 -6.17
N VAL A 147 4.62 27.01 -6.80
CA VAL A 147 5.07 25.68 -7.21
C VAL A 147 6.05 25.80 -8.38
N THR A 148 7.26 25.24 -8.21
CA THR A 148 8.33 25.26 -9.23
C THR A 148 8.54 23.91 -9.89
N ALA A 149 8.44 22.80 -9.14
CA ALA A 149 8.61 21.45 -9.67
C ALA A 149 7.66 20.45 -9.00
N VAL A 150 7.08 19.57 -9.81
CA VAL A 150 6.10 18.55 -9.39
C VAL A 150 6.52 17.15 -9.86
N GLY A 151 6.10 16.12 -9.12
CA GLY A 151 6.30 14.72 -9.50
C GLY A 151 7.77 14.34 -9.66
N VAL A 152 8.12 13.66 -10.76
CA VAL A 152 9.49 13.17 -11.04
C VAL A 152 10.53 14.28 -11.17
N ASN A 153 10.10 15.52 -11.40
CA ASN A 153 10.98 16.67 -11.54
C ASN A 153 11.28 17.37 -10.20
N SER A 154 10.57 17.01 -9.11
CA SER A 154 10.89 17.53 -7.78
C SER A 154 12.16 16.86 -7.24
N GLN A 155 12.81 17.47 -6.25
CA GLN A 155 14.01 16.92 -5.61
C GLN A 155 13.76 15.50 -5.10
N THR A 156 12.64 15.30 -4.40
CA THR A 156 12.24 13.99 -3.89
C THR A 156 11.94 13.02 -5.03
N GLY A 157 11.31 13.49 -6.11
CA GLY A 157 11.04 12.68 -7.29
C GLY A 157 12.31 12.20 -8.00
N ILE A 158 13.31 13.07 -8.13
CA ILE A 158 14.62 12.75 -8.71
C ILE A 158 15.34 11.72 -7.83
N ILE A 159 15.41 11.97 -6.52
CA ILE A 159 16.05 11.06 -5.56
C ILE A 159 15.39 9.66 -5.61
N MET A 160 14.06 9.61 -5.62
CA MET A 160 13.32 8.34 -5.68
C MET A 160 13.55 7.60 -7.00
N THR A 161 13.62 8.34 -8.12
CA THR A 161 13.90 7.77 -9.44
C THR A 161 15.31 7.16 -9.50
N LEU A 162 16.32 7.87 -8.96
CA LEU A 162 17.70 7.40 -8.90
C LEU A 162 17.83 6.15 -8.01
N LEU A 163 17.20 6.16 -6.83
CA LEU A 163 17.19 5.00 -5.92
C LEU A 163 16.47 3.80 -6.53
N GLY A 164 15.37 4.04 -7.26
CA GLY A 164 14.66 3.01 -8.01
C GLY A 164 15.53 2.38 -9.09
N ALA A 165 16.16 3.19 -9.93
CA ALA A 165 17.07 2.73 -10.98
C ALA A 165 18.27 1.94 -10.42
N ALA A 166 18.85 2.40 -9.30
CA ALA A 166 19.94 1.70 -8.62
C ALA A 166 19.52 0.31 -8.11
N LYS A 167 18.32 0.19 -7.51
CA LYS A 167 17.79 -1.10 -7.07
C LYS A 167 17.61 -2.08 -8.23
N THR A 168 17.10 -1.62 -9.37
CA THR A 168 16.92 -2.46 -10.56
C THR A 168 18.25 -2.98 -11.09
N ALA A 169 19.28 -2.14 -11.16
CA ALA A 169 20.61 -2.55 -11.60
C ALA A 169 21.23 -3.64 -10.70
N VAL A 170 21.14 -3.46 -9.37
CA VAL A 170 21.65 -4.45 -8.40
C VAL A 170 20.88 -5.78 -8.49
N GLU A 171 19.56 -5.72 -8.71
CA GLU A 171 18.72 -6.91 -8.89
C GLU A 171 19.10 -7.69 -10.16
N GLU A 172 19.43 -7.00 -11.24
CA GLU A 172 19.87 -7.59 -12.50
C GLU A 172 21.26 -8.23 -12.39
N GLU A 173 22.23 -7.55 -11.75
CA GLU A 173 23.56 -8.12 -11.47
C GLU A 173 23.46 -9.38 -10.59
N ARG A 174 22.62 -9.34 -9.55
CA ARG A 174 22.40 -10.48 -8.65
C ARG A 174 21.73 -11.66 -9.34
N LYS A 175 20.89 -11.41 -10.36
CA LYS A 175 20.30 -12.44 -11.21
C LYS A 175 21.30 -12.99 -12.24
N ALA A 176 22.20 -12.17 -12.75
CA ALA A 176 23.28 -12.59 -13.64
C ALA A 176 24.29 -13.50 -12.90
N ALA A 177 24.73 -13.10 -11.71
CA ALA A 177 25.65 -13.86 -10.87
C ALA A 177 25.09 -15.19 -10.32
N LYS A 178 23.77 -15.41 -10.40
CA LYS A 178 23.11 -16.67 -10.04
C LYS A 178 22.92 -17.63 -11.21
N ARG A 179 23.22 -17.19 -12.43
CA ARG A 179 23.08 -17.97 -13.67
C ARG A 179 24.40 -18.58 -14.15
N GLU A 180 25.52 -18.17 -13.55
CA GLU A 180 26.83 -18.83 -13.65
C GLU A 180 27.00 -19.83 -12.49
#